data_AF-A0A4P6JLR8-F1
#
_entry.id   AF-A0A4P6JLR8-F1
#
_cell.length_a   1.000
_cell.length_b   1.000
_cell.length_c   1.000
_cell.angle_alpha   90.00
_cell.angle_beta   90.00
_cell.angle_gamma   90.00
#
_symmetry.space_group_name_H-M   'P 1'
#
loop_
_entity.id
_entity.type
_entity.pdbx_description
1 polymer ?
#
loop_
_entity_poly.entity_id
_entity_poly.type
_entity_poly.pdbx_seq_one_letter_code
_entity_poly.pdbx_strand_id
1 'polypeptide(L)'
;MLDAAELAFGRYNGGQNAPIGSYWNPRTMAVFQQTADGVLPQSGTWIPITTSGSSSMNQVAAALNTVLNTSYTGRACIPIPAPI
;
A
#
# COMPACT_ATOMS: atom_id res chain seq x y z
N MET A 1 4.24 10.79 -13.19
CA MET A 1 4.63 10.23 -11.88
C MET A 1 3.79 9.02 -11.49
N LEU A 2 2.48 9.04 -11.72
CA LEU A 2 1.61 7.86 -11.53
C LEU A 2 1.86 6.74 -12.57
N ASP A 3 2.32 7.08 -13.79
CA ASP A 3 2.61 6.13 -14.88
C ASP A 3 3.83 5.24 -14.66
N ALA A 4 4.88 5.76 -13.98
CA ALA A 4 6.12 5.01 -13.75
C ALA A 4 5.91 3.86 -12.75
N ALA A 5 5.04 4.07 -11.75
CA ALA A 5 4.64 3.05 -10.79
C ALA A 5 3.75 1.96 -11.44
N GLU A 6 2.92 2.32 -12.44
CA GLU A 6 2.17 1.30 -13.21
C GLU A 6 3.07 0.41 -14.01
N LEU A 7 4.06 1.01 -14.67
CA LEU A 7 4.91 0.30 -15.61
C LEU A 7 5.85 -0.66 -14.86
N ALA A 8 6.24 -0.30 -13.64
CA ALA A 8 7.12 -1.11 -12.81
C ALA A 8 6.40 -2.21 -12.00
N PHE A 9 5.15 -1.99 -11.59
CA PHE A 9 4.47 -2.88 -10.62
C PHE A 9 3.11 -3.40 -11.09
N GLY A 10 2.57 -2.92 -12.21
CA GLY A 10 1.22 -3.21 -12.65
C GLY A 10 0.16 -2.42 -11.86
N ARG A 11 -1.07 -2.41 -12.38
CA ARG A 11 -2.25 -1.86 -11.70
C ARG A 11 -3.34 -2.90 -11.63
N TYR A 12 -4.02 -2.94 -10.49
CA TYR A 12 -5.25 -3.70 -10.33
C TYR A 12 -6.42 -2.75 -10.13
N ASN A 13 -7.50 -2.96 -10.85
CA ASN A 13 -8.75 -2.25 -10.60
C ASN A 13 -9.47 -2.86 -9.40
N GLY A 14 -10.25 -2.04 -8.70
CA GLY A 14 -11.11 -2.52 -7.63
C GLY A 14 -12.04 -3.63 -8.12
N GLY A 15 -12.11 -4.72 -7.35
CA GLY A 15 -12.89 -5.91 -7.71
C GLY A 15 -12.14 -6.90 -8.60
N GLN A 16 -10.88 -6.65 -8.98
CA GLN A 16 -10.05 -7.65 -9.67
C GLN A 16 -9.35 -8.57 -8.67
N ASN A 17 -9.13 -9.82 -9.10
CA ASN A 17 -8.24 -10.75 -8.40
C ASN A 17 -6.80 -10.28 -8.53
N ALA A 18 -6.13 -10.18 -7.39
CA ALA A 18 -4.71 -9.87 -7.31
C ALA A 18 -4.01 -10.89 -6.41
N PRO A 19 -2.71 -11.14 -6.61
CA PRO A 19 -1.96 -12.12 -5.86
C PRO A 19 -1.72 -11.72 -4.40
N ILE A 20 -1.20 -12.61 -3.56
CA ILE A 20 -0.76 -12.28 -2.20
C ILE A 20 0.13 -11.03 -2.18
N GLY A 21 -0.14 -10.09 -1.27
CA GLY A 21 0.63 -8.84 -1.22
C GLY A 21 -0.02 -7.70 -0.46
N SER A 22 0.68 -6.56 -0.47
CA SER A 22 0.21 -5.28 0.06
C SER A 22 0.00 -4.32 -1.10
N TYR A 23 -1.19 -3.75 -1.15
CA TYR A 23 -1.71 -2.91 -2.20
C TYR A 23 -2.02 -1.53 -1.67
N TRP A 24 -1.76 -0.51 -2.45
CA TRP A 24 -2.05 0.87 -2.09
C TRP A 24 -2.90 1.56 -3.13
N ASN A 25 -3.86 2.32 -2.63
CA ASN A 25 -4.71 3.15 -3.44
C ASN A 25 -4.23 4.62 -3.35
N PRO A 26 -3.63 5.18 -4.42
CA PRO A 26 -3.13 6.55 -4.42
C PRO A 26 -4.21 7.61 -4.20
N ARG A 27 -5.48 7.29 -4.49
CA ARG A 27 -6.59 8.23 -4.36
C ARG A 27 -7.05 8.40 -2.91
N THR A 28 -7.05 7.31 -2.15
CA THR A 28 -7.56 7.28 -0.77
C THR A 28 -6.46 7.15 0.27
N MET A 29 -5.20 6.94 -0.17
CA MET A 29 -4.05 6.59 0.67
C MET A 29 -4.28 5.33 1.52
N ALA A 30 -5.25 4.50 1.15
CA ALA A 30 -5.55 3.25 1.83
C ALA A 30 -4.52 2.17 1.46
N VAL A 31 -4.15 1.35 2.44
CA VAL A 31 -3.33 0.16 2.25
C VAL A 31 -4.19 -1.05 2.54
N PHE A 32 -4.21 -2.00 1.60
CA PHE A 32 -4.91 -3.26 1.73
C PHE A 32 -3.91 -4.40 1.64
N GLN A 33 -3.90 -5.28 2.64
CA GLN A 33 -3.00 -6.43 2.68
C GLN A 33 -3.83 -7.69 2.61
N GLN A 34 -3.44 -8.59 1.71
CA GLN A 34 -4.07 -9.90 1.59
C GLN A 34 -3.01 -10.98 1.75
N THR A 35 -3.31 -11.96 2.60
CA THR A 35 -2.43 -13.09 2.95
C THR A 35 -2.62 -14.29 2.02
N ALA A 36 -3.51 -14.17 1.04
CA ALA A 36 -3.76 -15.13 -0.02
C ALA A 36 -4.20 -14.39 -1.28
N ASP A 37 -4.19 -15.07 -2.43
CA ASP A 37 -4.72 -14.52 -3.67
C ASP A 37 -6.22 -14.24 -3.51
N GLY A 38 -6.65 -13.03 -3.86
CA GLY A 38 -7.97 -12.55 -3.48
C GLY A 38 -8.44 -11.35 -4.28
N VAL A 39 -9.71 -11.01 -4.10
CA VAL A 39 -10.35 -9.86 -4.74
C VAL A 39 -10.00 -8.59 -3.98
N LEU A 40 -9.46 -7.59 -4.69
CA LEU A 40 -9.20 -6.29 -4.11
C LEU A 40 -10.50 -5.50 -3.88
N PRO A 41 -10.52 -4.57 -2.89
CA PRO A 41 -11.71 -3.80 -2.59
C PRO A 41 -12.25 -3.07 -3.84
N GLN A 42 -13.57 -3.12 -4.01
CA GLN A 42 -14.28 -2.81 -5.26
C GLN A 42 -14.14 -1.36 -5.77
N SER A 43 -13.49 -0.49 -5.01
CA SER A 43 -13.35 0.93 -5.34
C SER A 43 -11.91 1.35 -5.53
N GLY A 44 -11.62 1.86 -6.72
CA GLY A 44 -10.39 2.57 -7.04
C GLY A 44 -9.36 1.73 -7.78
N THR A 45 -8.14 2.24 -7.77
CA THR A 45 -6.98 1.65 -8.44
C THR A 45 -5.98 1.28 -7.37
N TRP A 46 -5.49 0.05 -7.42
CA TRP A 46 -4.60 -0.54 -6.45
C TRP A 46 -3.26 -0.83 -7.12
N ILE A 47 -2.19 -0.37 -6.49
CA ILE A 47 -0.82 -0.58 -6.94
C ILE A 47 -0.16 -1.54 -5.94
N PRO A 48 0.44 -2.65 -6.39
CA PRO A 48 1.14 -3.53 -5.49
C PRO A 48 2.44 -2.86 -5.04
N ILE A 49 2.66 -2.84 -3.73
CA ILE A 49 3.86 -2.28 -3.10
C ILE A 49 4.81 -3.41 -2.69
N THR A 50 4.26 -4.48 -2.12
CA THR A 50 5.04 -5.62 -1.64
C THR A 50 4.32 -6.92 -1.97
N THR A 51 5.07 -7.99 -2.21
CA THR A 51 4.54 -9.36 -2.42
C THR A 51 4.20 -10.09 -1.12
N SER A 52 4.41 -9.46 0.04
CA SER A 52 4.04 -10.00 1.35
C SER A 52 2.67 -9.49 1.79
N GLY A 53 1.83 -10.40 2.25
CA GLY A 53 0.53 -10.11 2.87
C GLY A 53 0.62 -9.67 4.33
N SER A 54 1.82 -9.58 4.89
CA SER A 54 2.06 -9.23 6.30
C SER A 54 3.21 -8.23 6.45
N SER A 55 3.34 -7.30 5.49
CA SER A 55 4.34 -6.23 5.57
C SER A 55 4.02 -5.26 6.72
N SER A 56 5.02 -4.89 7.51
CA SER A 56 4.83 -3.84 8.52
C SER A 56 4.61 -2.47 7.85
N MET A 57 3.97 -1.52 8.54
CA MET A 57 3.81 -0.17 8.00
C MET A 57 5.15 0.51 7.66
N ASN A 58 6.23 0.18 8.37
CA ASN A 58 7.57 0.68 8.05
C ASN A 58 8.06 0.15 6.70
N GLN A 59 7.79 -1.12 6.38
CA GLN A 59 8.14 -1.71 5.08
C GLN A 59 7.28 -1.12 3.96
N VAL A 60 5.99 -0.90 4.22
CA VAL A 60 5.08 -0.25 3.26
C VAL A 60 5.54 1.18 2.98
N ALA A 61 5.90 1.96 4.01
CA ALA A 61 6.41 3.31 3.86
C ALA A 61 7.75 3.35 3.10
N ALA A 62 8.68 2.44 3.41
CA ALA A 62 9.94 2.33 2.68
C ALA A 62 9.73 2.02 1.19
N ALA A 63 8.82 1.10 0.87
CA ALA A 63 8.53 0.76 -0.52
C ALA A 63 7.75 1.87 -1.24
N LEU A 64 6.83 2.58 -0.57
CA LEU A 64 6.18 3.79 -1.11
C LEU A 64 7.18 4.90 -1.42
N ASN A 65 8.15 5.11 -0.54
CA ASN A 65 9.24 6.07 -0.75
C ASN A 65 10.06 5.74 -1.99
N THR A 66 10.37 4.47 -2.21
CA THR A 66 11.04 3.99 -3.43
C THR A 66 10.19 4.24 -4.67
N VAL A 67 8.88 3.91 -4.62
CA VAL A 67 7.96 4.05 -5.77
C VAL A 67 7.72 5.52 -6.14
N LEU A 68 7.56 6.39 -5.14
CA LEU A 68 7.25 7.81 -5.35
C LEU A 68 8.48 8.70 -5.41
N ASN A 69 9.69 8.13 -5.22
CA ASN A 69 10.93 8.87 -5.03
C ASN A 69 10.81 9.97 -3.96
N THR A 70 10.23 9.60 -2.82
CA THR A 70 9.99 10.50 -1.67
C THR A 70 10.69 9.99 -0.42
N SER A 71 10.71 10.79 0.65
CA SER A 71 11.34 10.43 1.93
C SER A 71 10.36 10.52 3.11
N TYR A 72 9.12 10.08 2.91
CA TYR A 72 8.13 10.02 3.99
C TYR A 72 8.57 9.03 5.06
N THR A 73 9.04 9.54 6.18
CA THR A 73 9.22 8.73 7.39
C THR A 73 7.89 8.71 8.13
N GLY A 74 7.38 7.51 8.40
CA GLY A 74 6.21 7.35 9.26
C GLY A 74 6.55 7.95 10.62
N ARG A 75 5.95 9.11 10.95
CA ARG A 75 5.97 9.59 12.32
C ARG A 75 5.25 8.52 13.13
N ALA A 76 5.99 7.82 14.00
CA ALA A 76 5.41 6.88 14.96
C ALA A 76 4.17 7.54 15.58
N CYS A 77 3.08 6.79 15.72
CA CYS A 77 1.95 7.31 16.49
C CYS A 77 2.53 7.70 17.86
N ILE A 78 2.43 8.99 18.21
CA ILE A 78 2.71 9.40 19.58
C ILE A 78 1.64 8.68 20.40
N PRO A 79 1.99 7.76 21.32
CA PRO A 79 1.01 7.21 22.22
C PRO A 79 0.38 8.39 22.95
N ILE A 80 -0.92 8.57 22.74
CA ILE A 80 -1.69 9.59 23.45
C ILE A 80 -1.58 9.20 24.93
N PRO A 81 -0.98 10.03 25.80
CA PRO A 81 -0.90 9.69 27.21
C PRO A 81 -2.33 9.51 27.74
N ALA A 82 -2.54 8.43 28.49
CA ALA A 82 -3.84 8.15 29.11
C ALA A 82 -4.31 9.38 29.90
N PRO A 83 -5.61 9.72 29.86
CA PRO A 83 -6.12 10.86 30.62
C PRO A 83 -5.83 10.63 32.11
N ILE A 84 -5.19 11.63 32.73
CA ILE A 84 -5.00 11.73 34.18
C ILE A 84 -6.32 11.84 34.93
#